data_AF-A0A842SUN1-F1
#
_entry.id   AF-A0A842SUN1-F1
#
_cell.length_a   1.000
_cell.length_b   1.000
_cell.length_c   1.000
_cell.angle_alpha   90.00
_cell.angle_beta   90.00
_cell.angle_gamma   90.00
#
_symmetry.space_group_name_H-M   'P 1'
#
loop_
_entity.id
_entity.type
_entity.pdbx_description
1 polymer ?
#
loop_
_entity_poly.entity_id
_entity_poly.type
_entity_poly.pdbx_seq_one_letter_code
_entity_poly.pdbx_strand_id
1 'polypeptide(L)' 'MTVKELDELLKNMRPSLDRGRHYMISVDEKSSTQFAGYLSRIICLYREDEGLTVVFPEE' A
#
# COMPACT_ATOMS: atom_id res chain seq x y z
N MET A 1 15.29 -8.42 -20.95
CA MET A 1 15.24 -7.01 -20.53
C MET A 1 16.54 -6.33 -20.94
N THR A 2 16.51 -5.64 -22.06
CA THR A 2 17.63 -4.83 -22.56
C THR A 2 17.50 -3.39 -22.07
N VAL A 3 18.58 -2.61 -22.14
CA VAL A 3 18.56 -1.19 -21.74
C VAL A 3 17.52 -0.39 -22.55
N LYS A 4 17.30 -0.75 -23.82
CA LYS A 4 16.30 -0.09 -24.69
C LYS A 4 14.86 -0.34 -24.23
N GLU A 5 14.55 -1.57 -23.82
CA GLU A 5 13.23 -1.94 -23.29
C GLU A 5 12.91 -1.19 -22.00
N LEU A 6 13.92 -0.94 -21.15
CA LEU A 6 13.76 -0.18 -19.92
C LEU A 6 13.49 1.32 -20.20
N ASP A 7 14.20 1.92 -21.16
CA ASP A 7 14.03 3.32 -21.54
C ASP A 7 12.61 3.59 -22.10
N GLU A 8 12.12 2.69 -22.95
CA GLU A 8 10.75 2.77 -23.48
C GLU A 8 9.70 2.60 -22.38
N LEU A 9 9.90 1.68 -21.44
CA LEU A 9 9.00 1.47 -20.31
C LEU A 9 8.87 2.75 -19.46
N LEU A 10 9.99 3.37 -19.11
CA LEU A 10 10.02 4.58 -18.29
C LEU A 10 9.35 5.77 -18.98
N LYS A 11 9.55 5.93 -20.30
CA LYS A 11 8.89 6.98 -21.10
C LYS A 11 7.37 6.81 -21.18
N ASN A 12 6.90 5.57 -21.10
CA ASN A 12 5.48 5.25 -21.17
C ASN A 12 4.76 5.29 -19.83
N MET A 13 5.46 5.50 -18.71
CA MET A 13 4.82 5.70 -17.41
C MET A 13 3.96 6.97 -17.40
N ARG A 14 2.73 6.85 -16.93
CA ARG A 14 1.78 7.96 -16.77
C ARG A 14 1.39 8.10 -15.30
N PRO A 15 2.26 8.66 -14.45
CA PRO A 15 1.95 8.82 -13.04
C PRO A 15 0.78 9.78 -12.86
N SER A 16 -0.12 9.44 -11.95
CA SER A 16 -1.22 10.29 -11.53
C SER A 16 -1.11 10.54 -10.03
N LEU A 17 -1.24 11.81 -9.62
CA LEU A 17 -1.33 12.15 -8.22
C LEU A 17 -2.73 11.82 -7.70
N ASP A 18 -2.80 10.94 -6.72
CA ASP A 18 -4.01 10.75 -5.93
C ASP A 18 -4.15 11.87 -4.89
N ARG A 19 -5.37 12.40 -4.72
CA ARG A 19 -5.66 13.51 -3.80
C ARG A 19 -5.98 13.03 -2.39
N GLY A 20 -6.24 11.74 -2.20
CA GLY A 20 -6.52 11.16 -0.89
C GLY A 20 -5.30 11.20 0.04
N ARG A 21 -5.52 11.58 1.31
CA ARG A 21 -4.52 11.36 2.35
C ARG A 21 -4.59 9.91 2.82
N HIS A 22 -3.42 9.31 2.98
CA HIS A 22 -3.25 7.93 3.37
C HIS A 22 -2.42 7.85 4.64
N TYR A 23 -2.78 6.93 5.52
CA TYR A 23 -2.02 6.61 6.72
C TYR A 23 -1.44 5.21 6.62
N MET A 24 -0.31 5.03 7.29
CA MET A 24 0.37 3.76 7.44
C MET A 24 0.58 3.50 8.91
N ILE A 25 0.21 2.30 9.36
CA ILE A 25 0.48 1.81 10.71
C ILE A 25 1.05 0.41 10.65
N SER A 26 1.86 0.06 11.64
CA SER A 26 2.28 -1.32 11.89
C SER A 26 1.60 -1.81 13.17
N VAL A 27 1.01 -2.99 13.11
CA VAL A 27 0.24 -3.57 14.21
C VAL A 27 0.68 -5.00 14.49
N ASP A 28 0.67 -5.39 15.77
CA ASP A 28 0.83 -6.81 16.12
C ASP A 28 -0.33 -7.61 15.51
N GLU A 29 -0.02 -8.76 14.90
CA GLU A 29 -1.00 -9.70 14.34
C GLU A 29 -2.07 -10.09 15.35
N LYS A 30 -1.74 -10.15 16.64
CA LYS A 30 -2.72 -10.47 17.69
C LYS A 30 -3.82 -9.42 17.83
N SER A 31 -3.56 -8.19 17.40
CA SER A 31 -4.50 -7.07 17.40
C SER A 31 -5.26 -6.94 16.08
N SER A 32 -5.01 -7.79 15.08
CA SER A 32 -5.61 -7.73 13.74
C SER A 32 -7.16 -7.78 13.75
N THR A 33 -7.76 -8.49 14.70
CA THR A 33 -9.21 -8.56 14.88
C THR A 33 -9.85 -7.21 15.19
N GLN A 34 -9.11 -6.27 15.78
CA GLN A 34 -9.59 -4.90 16.05
C GLN A 34 -9.80 -4.10 14.76
N PHE A 35 -9.19 -4.52 13.65
CA PHE A 35 -9.29 -3.87 12.34
C PHE A 35 -10.30 -4.55 11.41
N ALA A 36 -10.98 -5.62 11.85
CA ALA A 36 -11.93 -6.38 11.04
C ALA A 36 -13.05 -5.50 10.44
N GLY A 37 -13.53 -4.51 11.20
CA GLY A 37 -14.56 -3.55 10.74
C GLY A 37 -14.06 -2.53 9.72
N TYR A 38 -12.74 -2.36 9.59
CA TYR A 38 -12.10 -1.42 8.67
C TYR A 38 -11.50 -2.09 7.45
N LEU A 39 -11.57 -3.44 7.33
CA LEU A 39 -11.00 -4.20 6.20
C LEU A 39 -11.46 -3.68 4.84
N SER A 40 -12.72 -3.20 4.74
CA SER A 40 -13.28 -2.64 3.50
C SER A 40 -12.62 -1.34 3.05
N ARG A 41 -11.87 -0.67 3.93
CA ARG A 41 -11.14 0.57 3.67
C ARG A 41 -9.64 0.37 3.53
N ILE A 42 -9.12 -0.83 3.76
CA ILE A 42 -7.69 -1.11 3.64
C ILE A 42 -7.30 -1.17 2.17
N ILE A 43 -6.30 -0.38 1.79
CA ILE A 43 -5.77 -0.29 0.43
C ILE A 43 -4.57 -1.23 0.25
N CYS A 44 -3.77 -1.39 1.31
CA CYS A 44 -2.66 -2.32 1.32
C CYS A 44 -2.58 -3.03 2.67
N LEU A 45 -2.36 -4.34 2.61
CA LEU A 45 -2.09 -5.18 3.76
C LEU A 45 -0.84 -5.99 3.47
N TYR A 46 0.18 -5.85 4.31
CA TYR A 46 1.45 -6.54 4.14
C TYR A 46 1.95 -7.11 5.45
N ARG A 47 2.41 -8.36 5.43
CA ARG A 47 2.95 -9.06 6.60
C ARG A 47 4.46 -8.95 6.60
N GLU A 48 5.01 -8.33 7.63
CA GLU A 48 6.44 -8.18 7.92
C GLU A 48 6.85 -9.12 9.06
N ASP A 49 8.14 -9.22 9.34
CA ASP A 49 8.64 -10.05 10.44
C ASP A 49 8.23 -9.45 11.80
N GLU A 50 8.09 -8.12 11.88
CA GLU A 50 7.75 -7.37 13.09
C GLU A 50 6.22 -7.25 13.32
N GLY A 51 5.40 -7.54 12.32
CA GLY A 51 3.95 -7.41 12.42
C GLY A 51 3.25 -7.19 11.08
N LEU A 52 2.08 -6.57 11.13
CA LEU A 52 1.22 -6.33 9.97
C LEU A 52 1.22 -4.83 9.64
N THR A 53 1.71 -4.49 8.46
CA THR A 53 1.64 -3.15 7.91
C THR A 53 0.31 -2.95 7.18
N VAL A 54 -0.40 -1.89 7.55
CA VAL A 54 -1.73 -1.53 7.03
C VAL A 54 -1.68 -0.12 6.46
N VAL A 55 -2.16 0.04 5.22
CA VAL A 55 -2.36 1.34 4.58
C VAL A 55 -3.84 1.58 4.31
N PHE A 56 -4.36 2.73 4.73
CA PHE A 56 -5.76 3.09 4.63
C PHE A 56 -5.93 4.61 4.39
N PRO A 57 -7.05 5.07 3.79
CA PRO A 57 -7.31 6.49 3.59
C PRO A 57 -7.70 7.18 4.90
N GLU A 58 -7.60 8.51 4.96
CA GLU A 58 -8.01 9.31 6.14
C GLU A 58 -9.53 9.28 6.43
N GLU A 59 -10.37 8.90 5.45
CA GLU A 59 -11.84 8.97 5.51
C GLU A 59 -12.53 7.76 6.17
#